data_AF-A0A519YW19-F1
#
_entry.id   AF-A0A519YW19-F1
#
_cell.length_a   1.000
_cell.length_b   1.000
_cell.length_c   1.000
_cell.angle_alpha   90.00
_cell.angle_beta   90.00
_cell.angle_gamma   90.00
#
_symmetry.space_group_name_H-M   'P 1'
#
loop_
_entity.id
_entity.type
_entity.pdbx_description
1 polymer ?
#
loop_
_entity_poly.entity_id
_entity_poly.type
_entity_poly.pdbx_seq_one_letter_code
_entity_poly.pdbx_strand_id
1 'polypeptide(L)'
;MFNPAQVSPSPVLYEARFEHLEDDEADTTASLVDALRGISEKTLADGGQPLRSVHAKTHGLLRGELRVLTGLPPALAQGLFSTPMAFPILMRLSTIPGDLLDDSVSTPRGMAIKVVGVEGARLAGSEGEVTQDFVLVNGPSFATANAKSFLASLKLLASTTDKAPGLKKMFSAMARGAEKVIEKVGGESTTLKSMGGHPETHILGESFYTQVPLLHGPYMAKLSVVPISPGMLLLKNAALDLRDKPNGLRDAVVDFFGSHSAEWEVRVQLCTDVNTMPLEDASVVWPEDLSPYLPVARITVPPQAAWSEARAEVVDSTYSFSPWHGLAAHRPLGSIMRVRKAAYEMSSQFRAQHSGKRLQEPRSLDDLPD
;
A
#
# COMPACT_ATOMS: atom_id res chain seq x y z
N MET A 1 -23.17 -29.44 3.11
CA MET A 1 -22.37 -29.62 1.88
C MET A 1 -22.12 -28.24 1.30
N PHE A 2 -20.92 -27.69 1.51
CA PHE A 2 -20.51 -26.45 0.84
C PHE A 2 -20.28 -26.78 -0.63
N ASN A 3 -20.97 -26.09 -1.54
CA ASN A 3 -20.66 -26.18 -2.96
C ASN A 3 -19.40 -25.34 -3.19
N PRO A 4 -18.24 -25.94 -3.51
CA PRO A 4 -17.00 -25.18 -3.73
C PRO A 4 -17.06 -24.26 -4.96
N ALA A 5 -18.14 -24.30 -5.75
CA ALA A 5 -18.29 -23.51 -6.96
C ALA A 5 -18.85 -22.08 -6.76
N GLN A 6 -19.37 -21.70 -5.58
CA GLN A 6 -20.04 -20.41 -5.39
C GLN A 6 -19.64 -19.71 -4.09
N VAL A 7 -19.24 -18.45 -4.22
CA VAL A 7 -19.11 -17.52 -3.09
C VAL A 7 -20.52 -17.06 -2.70
N SER A 8 -20.84 -17.06 -1.41
CA SER A 8 -22.14 -16.62 -0.88
C SER A 8 -21.92 -15.54 0.20
N PRO A 9 -22.64 -14.41 0.14
CA PRO A 9 -23.53 -13.97 -0.94
C PRO A 9 -22.84 -13.83 -2.30
N SER A 10 -23.62 -13.87 -3.38
CA SER A 10 -23.08 -13.69 -4.73
C SER A 10 -22.52 -12.26 -4.90
N PRO A 11 -21.33 -12.09 -5.47
CA PRO A 11 -20.76 -10.78 -5.71
C PRO A 11 -21.54 -10.01 -6.79
N VAL A 12 -21.57 -8.69 -6.64
CA VAL A 12 -22.23 -7.78 -7.59
C VAL A 12 -21.33 -7.59 -8.82
N LEU A 13 -21.92 -7.68 -10.01
CA LEU A 13 -21.24 -7.33 -11.26
C LEU A 13 -21.02 -5.82 -11.30
N TYR A 14 -19.84 -5.38 -11.71
CA TYR A 14 -19.56 -3.97 -11.91
C TYR A 14 -20.45 -3.38 -13.00
N GLU A 15 -21.00 -2.20 -12.73
CA GLU A 15 -21.68 -1.36 -13.69
C GLU A 15 -21.11 0.05 -13.59
N ALA A 16 -20.95 0.73 -14.73
CA ALA A 16 -20.34 2.06 -14.78
C ALA A 16 -21.05 3.09 -13.89
N ARG A 17 -22.35 2.89 -13.62
CA ARG A 17 -23.15 3.74 -12.74
C ARG A 17 -22.75 3.69 -11.26
N PHE A 18 -21.86 2.78 -10.85
CA PHE A 18 -21.38 2.71 -9.46
C PHE A 18 -20.18 3.62 -9.19
N GLU A 19 -19.58 4.19 -10.23
CA GLU A 19 -18.57 5.25 -10.11
C GLU A 19 -19.17 6.58 -10.54
N HIS A 20 -18.79 7.63 -9.82
CA HIS A 20 -19.26 8.99 -10.04
C HIS A 20 -18.07 9.93 -10.04
N LEU A 21 -17.94 10.73 -11.10
CA LEU A 21 -16.98 11.83 -11.13
C LEU A 21 -17.62 13.03 -10.42
N GLU A 22 -16.89 13.61 -9.47
CA GLU A 22 -17.28 14.89 -8.88
C GLU A 22 -17.02 16.02 -9.89
N ASP A 23 -17.87 17.05 -9.92
CA ASP A 23 -17.77 18.16 -10.89
C ASP A 23 -16.40 18.89 -10.80
N ASP A 24 -15.82 18.96 -9.60
CA ASP A 24 -14.53 19.59 -9.32
C ASP A 24 -13.36 18.59 -9.16
N GLU A 25 -13.51 17.35 -9.64
CA GLU A 25 -12.49 16.31 -9.46
C GLU A 25 -11.18 16.65 -10.19
N ALA A 26 -11.24 17.30 -11.35
CA ALA A 26 -10.06 17.72 -12.10
C ALA A 26 -9.24 18.78 -11.33
N ASP A 27 -9.90 19.79 -10.77
CA ASP A 27 -9.27 20.84 -9.95
C ASP A 27 -8.72 20.28 -8.64
N THR A 28 -9.46 19.35 -8.03
CA THR A 28 -9.01 18.60 -6.84
C THR A 28 -7.75 17.79 -7.15
N THR A 29 -7.73 17.11 -8.30
CA THR A 29 -6.57 16.33 -8.76
C THR A 29 -5.36 17.23 -8.97
N ALA A 30 -5.51 18.34 -9.69
CA ALA A 30 -4.43 19.30 -9.91
C ALA A 30 -3.87 19.84 -8.59
N SER A 31 -4.74 20.27 -7.68
CA SER A 31 -4.35 20.76 -6.35
C SER A 31 -3.63 19.71 -5.49
N LEU A 32 -4.04 18.44 -5.57
CA LEU A 32 -3.37 17.33 -4.89
C LEU A 32 -1.97 17.08 -5.46
N VAL A 33 -1.87 17.06 -6.79
CA VAL A 33 -0.60 16.89 -7.50
C VAL A 33 0.37 18.02 -7.13
N ASP A 34 -0.09 19.26 -7.09
CA ASP A 34 0.73 20.43 -6.70
C ASP A 34 1.21 20.33 -5.25
N ALA A 35 0.32 19.94 -4.32
CA ALA A 35 0.70 19.75 -2.92
C ALA A 35 1.76 18.65 -2.75
N LEU A 36 1.60 17.50 -3.42
CA LEU A 36 2.55 16.39 -3.38
C LEU A 36 3.88 16.73 -4.08
N ARG A 37 3.82 17.54 -5.14
CA ARG A 37 5.01 18.08 -5.79
C ARG A 37 5.77 19.00 -4.84
N GLY A 38 5.08 19.88 -4.12
CA GLY A 38 5.69 20.75 -3.11
C GLY A 38 6.42 19.97 -2.01
N ILE A 39 5.90 18.82 -1.57
CA ILE A 39 6.61 17.92 -0.65
C ILE A 39 7.90 17.37 -1.29
N SER A 40 7.82 16.95 -2.57
CA SER A 40 8.97 16.40 -3.30
C SER A 40 10.06 17.46 -3.53
N GLU A 41 9.67 18.69 -3.86
CA GLU A 41 10.59 19.83 -4.00
C GLU A 41 11.24 20.20 -2.68
N LYS A 42 10.46 20.24 -1.59
CA LYS A 42 10.97 20.55 -0.25
C LYS A 42 11.96 19.51 0.25
N THR A 43 11.61 18.23 0.14
CA THR A 43 12.49 17.11 0.52
C THR A 43 13.77 17.06 -0.32
N LEU A 44 13.68 17.34 -1.63
CA LEU A 44 14.85 17.47 -2.50
C LEU A 44 15.76 18.64 -2.06
N ALA A 45 15.18 19.80 -1.75
CA ALA A 45 15.94 20.96 -1.31
C ALA A 45 16.65 20.72 0.05
N ASP A 46 15.99 19.99 0.97
CA ASP A 46 16.52 19.74 2.31
C ASP A 46 17.52 18.58 2.34
N GLY A 47 17.29 17.51 1.55
CA GLY A 47 18.06 16.26 1.60
C GLY A 47 18.91 15.96 0.37
N GLY A 48 18.80 16.73 -0.71
CA GLY A 48 19.58 16.56 -1.95
C GLY A 48 19.22 15.32 -2.79
N GLN A 49 18.22 14.54 -2.38
CA GLN A 49 17.77 13.35 -3.09
C GLN A 49 16.32 13.50 -3.55
N PRO A 50 15.98 13.11 -4.79
CA PRO A 50 14.61 13.17 -5.26
C PRO A 50 13.84 11.96 -4.74
N LEU A 51 13.26 12.12 -3.56
CA LEU A 51 12.50 11.07 -2.87
C LEU A 51 11.09 10.91 -3.45
N ARG A 52 10.40 9.85 -3.02
CA ARG A 52 8.95 9.71 -3.27
C ARG A 52 8.20 10.77 -2.47
N SER A 53 7.13 11.33 -3.03
CA SER A 53 6.34 12.40 -2.38
C SER A 53 5.72 11.95 -1.05
N VAL A 54 5.44 10.66 -0.94
CA VAL A 54 5.06 9.92 0.26
C VAL A 54 5.72 8.55 0.19
N HIS A 55 5.81 7.85 1.32
CA HIS A 55 6.46 6.55 1.43
C HIS A 55 7.94 6.58 1.06
N ALA A 56 8.63 7.68 1.39
CA ALA A 56 10.02 7.89 0.99
C ALA A 56 10.96 6.84 1.61
N LYS A 57 10.78 6.56 2.90
CA LYS A 57 11.68 5.65 3.62
C LYS A 57 11.33 4.18 3.37
N THR A 58 12.34 3.43 2.96
CA THR A 58 12.28 1.98 2.73
C THR A 58 12.79 1.21 3.97
N HIS A 59 12.02 0.21 4.39
CA HIS A 59 12.31 -0.66 5.55
C HIS A 59 12.65 -2.10 5.16
N GLY A 60 12.29 -2.51 3.93
CA GLY A 60 12.60 -3.84 3.43
C GLY A 60 12.28 -3.94 1.95
N LEU A 61 13.11 -4.69 1.24
CA LEU A 61 13.04 -4.98 -0.19
C LEU A 61 13.16 -6.49 -0.34
N LEU A 62 12.03 -7.18 -0.36
CA LEU A 62 11.97 -8.64 -0.25
C LEU A 62 11.71 -9.25 -1.62
N ARG A 63 12.55 -10.21 -2.02
CA ARG A 63 12.29 -11.08 -3.17
C ARG A 63 11.55 -12.32 -2.70
N GLY A 64 10.54 -12.74 -3.46
CA GLY A 64 9.80 -13.94 -3.13
C GLY A 64 9.01 -14.47 -4.31
N GLU A 65 8.05 -15.33 -4.01
CA GLU A 65 7.13 -15.90 -4.97
C GLU A 65 5.69 -15.68 -4.50
N LEU A 66 4.82 -15.23 -5.41
CA LEU A 66 3.37 -15.27 -5.24
C LEU A 66 2.83 -16.45 -6.03
N ARG A 67 2.15 -17.37 -5.34
CA ARG A 67 1.53 -18.55 -5.92
C ARG A 67 0.02 -18.48 -5.82
N VAL A 68 -0.67 -18.40 -6.95
CA VAL A 68 -2.13 -18.44 -7.04
C VAL A 68 -2.63 -19.82 -6.62
N LEU A 69 -3.66 -19.86 -5.78
CA LEU A 69 -4.22 -21.10 -5.27
C LEU A 69 -4.96 -21.88 -6.36
N THR A 70 -5.01 -23.20 -6.20
CA THR A 70 -5.78 -24.09 -7.10
C THR A 70 -7.22 -24.19 -6.64
N GLY A 71 -8.14 -24.50 -7.57
CA GLY A 71 -9.54 -24.78 -7.24
C GLY A 71 -10.32 -23.58 -6.68
N LEU A 72 -9.89 -22.35 -6.98
CA LEU A 72 -10.61 -21.15 -6.58
C LEU A 72 -12.02 -21.14 -7.20
N PRO A 73 -13.06 -20.73 -6.45
CA PRO A 73 -14.36 -20.43 -7.01
C PRO A 73 -14.23 -19.45 -8.20
N PRO A 74 -15.04 -19.56 -9.26
CA PRO A 74 -14.92 -18.71 -10.44
C PRO A 74 -14.92 -17.21 -10.13
N ALA A 75 -15.70 -16.78 -9.14
CA ALA A 75 -15.72 -15.38 -8.69
C ALA A 75 -14.39 -14.88 -8.11
N LEU A 76 -13.58 -15.76 -7.52
CA LEU A 76 -12.26 -15.44 -6.98
C LEU A 76 -11.14 -15.64 -8.01
N ALA A 77 -11.33 -16.53 -8.99
CA ALA A 77 -10.37 -16.82 -10.06
C ALA A 77 -10.42 -15.77 -11.20
N GLN A 78 -10.07 -14.52 -10.92
CA GLN A 78 -10.14 -13.41 -11.88
C GLN A 78 -8.80 -12.69 -12.05
N GLY A 79 -8.56 -12.13 -13.23
CA GLY A 79 -7.35 -11.35 -13.52
C GLY A 79 -6.07 -12.16 -13.26
N LEU A 80 -5.18 -11.61 -12.44
CA LEU A 80 -3.94 -12.28 -12.01
C LEU A 80 -4.20 -13.65 -11.37
N PHE A 81 -5.34 -13.79 -10.68
CA PHE A 81 -5.71 -15.00 -9.92
C PHE A 81 -6.48 -16.03 -10.75
N SER A 82 -6.65 -15.80 -12.06
CA SER A 82 -7.41 -16.69 -12.94
C SER A 82 -6.73 -18.03 -13.20
N THR A 83 -5.40 -18.08 -13.15
CA THR A 83 -4.60 -19.28 -13.42
C THR A 83 -3.72 -19.63 -12.23
N PRO A 84 -3.76 -20.87 -11.71
CA PRO A 84 -2.86 -21.33 -10.65
C PRO A 84 -1.39 -21.36 -11.11
N MET A 85 -0.70 -20.23 -10.95
CA MET A 85 0.67 -20.00 -11.38
C MET A 85 1.49 -19.36 -10.25
N ALA A 86 2.80 -19.56 -10.30
CA ALA A 86 3.77 -18.90 -9.44
C ALA A 86 4.47 -17.77 -10.19
N PHE A 87 4.58 -16.62 -9.54
CA PHE A 87 5.19 -15.41 -10.09
C PHE A 87 6.30 -14.90 -9.16
N PRO A 88 7.48 -14.53 -9.69
CA PRO A 88 8.45 -13.77 -8.93
C PRO A 88 7.85 -12.45 -8.46
N ILE A 89 8.13 -12.06 -7.22
CA ILE A 89 7.70 -10.77 -6.67
C ILE A 89 8.85 -10.00 -6.05
N LEU A 90 8.72 -8.67 -6.11
CA LEU A 90 9.46 -7.74 -5.28
C LEU A 90 8.48 -7.03 -4.35
N MET A 91 8.71 -7.13 -3.05
CA MET A 91 7.92 -6.42 -2.03
C MET A 91 8.74 -5.27 -1.43
N ARG A 92 8.11 -4.11 -1.25
CA ARG A 92 8.71 -2.94 -0.60
C ARG A 92 7.91 -2.57 0.65
N LEU A 93 8.56 -2.58 1.80
CA LEU A 93 8.04 -2.10 3.07
C LEU A 93 8.44 -0.65 3.32
N SER A 94 7.54 0.17 3.83
CA SER A 94 7.76 1.62 3.99
C SER A 94 6.90 2.24 5.10
N THR A 95 7.12 3.52 5.38
CA THR A 95 6.28 4.38 6.24
C THR A 95 5.79 5.58 5.46
N ILE A 96 4.57 6.06 5.70
CA ILE A 96 3.87 7.07 4.87
C ILE A 96 4.62 8.39 4.57
N PRO A 97 5.41 9.01 5.46
CA PRO A 97 5.98 10.33 5.19
C PRO A 97 6.86 10.42 3.92
N GLY A 98 6.91 11.61 3.32
CA GLY A 98 7.80 11.95 2.20
C GLY A 98 9.23 12.29 2.63
N ASP A 99 9.45 12.52 3.92
CA ASP A 99 10.78 12.73 4.51
C ASP A 99 11.40 11.40 4.97
N LEU A 100 12.73 11.34 5.06
CA LEU A 100 13.46 10.25 5.73
C LEU A 100 13.47 10.47 7.25
N LEU A 101 12.34 10.20 7.90
CA LEU A 101 12.20 10.37 9.35
C LEU A 101 12.84 9.21 10.13
N ASP A 102 13.24 9.52 11.36
CA ASP A 102 13.56 8.56 12.41
C ASP A 102 12.32 7.70 12.73
N ASP A 103 12.49 6.38 12.85
CA ASP A 103 11.37 5.44 13.08
C ASP A 103 10.66 5.65 14.42
N SER A 104 11.28 6.35 15.38
CA SER A 104 10.62 6.85 16.59
C SER A 104 9.41 7.76 16.31
N VAL A 105 9.32 8.33 15.10
CA VAL A 105 8.09 8.94 14.56
C VAL A 105 7.25 7.85 13.90
N SER A 106 6.57 7.06 14.72
CA SER A 106 5.84 5.88 14.25
C SER A 106 4.55 6.26 13.53
N THR A 107 4.53 6.11 12.20
CA THR A 107 3.39 6.36 11.30
C THR A 107 2.88 5.06 10.67
N PRO A 108 1.69 4.98 10.05
CA PRO A 108 1.25 3.76 9.40
C PRO A 108 2.26 3.19 8.40
N ARG A 109 2.24 1.88 8.23
CA ARG A 109 3.17 1.10 7.41
C ARG A 109 2.57 0.83 6.04
N GLY A 110 3.39 0.95 5.00
CA GLY A 110 3.03 0.61 3.64
C GLY A 110 3.71 -0.67 3.17
N MET A 111 3.02 -1.43 2.32
CA MET A 111 3.55 -2.55 1.57
C MET A 111 3.19 -2.35 0.10
N ALA A 112 4.19 -2.35 -0.78
CA ALA A 112 3.97 -2.45 -2.21
C ALA A 112 4.49 -3.80 -2.71
N ILE A 113 3.77 -4.42 -3.64
CA ILE A 113 4.12 -5.70 -4.26
C ILE A 113 4.13 -5.47 -5.75
N LYS A 114 5.25 -5.80 -6.41
CA LYS A 114 5.35 -5.89 -7.85
C LYS A 114 5.47 -7.36 -8.23
N VAL A 115 4.50 -7.86 -8.97
CA VAL A 115 4.44 -9.24 -9.48
C VAL A 115 4.95 -9.22 -10.92
N VAL A 116 5.93 -10.06 -11.26
CA VAL A 116 6.58 -10.06 -12.58
C VAL A 116 6.12 -11.27 -13.40
N GLY A 117 5.98 -11.10 -14.72
CA GLY A 117 5.52 -12.15 -15.64
C GLY A 117 4.00 -12.22 -15.81
N VAL A 118 3.28 -11.14 -15.48
CA VAL A 118 1.83 -11.06 -15.55
C VAL A 118 1.39 -10.58 -16.93
N GLU A 119 0.89 -11.51 -17.73
CA GLU A 119 0.38 -11.26 -19.08
C GLU A 119 -1.14 -11.01 -19.09
N GLY A 120 -1.61 -10.28 -20.10
CA GLY A 120 -3.03 -10.01 -20.33
C GLY A 120 -3.31 -8.58 -20.79
N ALA A 121 -4.59 -8.24 -20.94
CA ALA A 121 -5.00 -6.88 -21.30
C ALA A 121 -4.56 -5.89 -20.21
N ARG A 122 -3.85 -4.83 -20.61
CA ARG A 122 -3.17 -3.89 -19.72
C ARG A 122 -3.98 -2.60 -19.52
N LEU A 123 -3.77 -1.94 -18.38
CA LEU A 123 -4.25 -0.58 -18.16
C LEU A 123 -3.50 0.43 -19.04
N ALA A 124 -4.15 1.53 -19.39
CA ALA A 124 -3.53 2.61 -20.14
C ALA A 124 -2.32 3.20 -19.37
N GLY A 125 -1.16 3.26 -20.03
CA GLY A 125 0.13 3.62 -19.42
C GLY A 125 0.97 2.43 -18.94
N SER A 126 0.50 1.19 -19.14
CA SER A 126 1.22 -0.04 -18.81
C SER A 126 1.25 -1.05 -19.99
N GLU A 127 1.07 -0.53 -21.21
CA GLU A 127 1.11 -1.30 -22.43
C GLU A 127 2.49 -1.94 -22.65
N GLY A 128 2.53 -3.20 -23.06
CA GLY A 128 3.78 -3.94 -23.30
C GLY A 128 4.51 -4.39 -22.03
N GLU A 129 4.09 -3.93 -20.85
CA GLU A 129 4.63 -4.32 -19.57
C GLU A 129 4.05 -5.64 -19.07
N VAL A 130 4.85 -6.35 -18.27
CA VAL A 130 4.54 -7.69 -17.75
C VAL A 130 4.50 -7.72 -16.22
N THR A 131 4.27 -6.58 -15.58
CA THR A 131 4.21 -6.47 -14.11
C THR A 131 2.80 -6.17 -13.61
N GLN A 132 2.46 -6.56 -12.39
CA GLN A 132 1.22 -6.14 -11.71
C GLN A 132 1.60 -5.60 -10.35
N ASP A 133 1.17 -4.38 -10.06
CA ASP A 133 1.42 -3.76 -8.78
C ASP A 133 0.19 -3.82 -7.87
N PHE A 134 0.45 -4.06 -6.59
CA PHE A 134 -0.50 -3.80 -5.52
C PHE A 134 0.17 -2.90 -4.49
N VAL A 135 -0.51 -1.81 -4.12
CA VAL A 135 0.01 -0.84 -3.14
C VAL A 135 -0.96 -0.75 -1.97
N LEU A 136 -0.48 -1.15 -0.81
CA LEU A 136 -1.26 -1.44 0.39
C LEU A 136 -0.75 -0.66 1.60
N VAL A 137 -1.61 -0.47 2.58
CA VAL A 137 -1.32 0.18 3.88
C VAL A 137 -1.93 -0.67 4.99
N ASN A 138 -1.34 -0.63 6.19
CA ASN A 138 -1.77 -1.44 7.34
C ASN A 138 -3.03 -0.91 8.07
N GLY A 139 -4.09 -0.65 7.32
CA GLY A 139 -5.43 -0.36 7.86
C GLY A 139 -6.52 -0.74 6.84
N PRO A 140 -7.72 -1.17 7.27
CA PRO A 140 -8.73 -1.75 6.39
C PRO A 140 -9.47 -0.74 5.49
N SER A 141 -9.43 0.55 5.83
CA SER A 141 -10.01 1.64 5.04
C SER A 141 -9.08 2.84 4.99
N PHE A 142 -9.34 3.75 4.04
CA PHE A 142 -8.57 4.97 3.87
C PHE A 142 -8.97 5.99 4.95
N ALA A 143 -8.06 6.91 5.30
CA ALA A 143 -8.32 7.88 6.38
C ALA A 143 -9.41 8.92 6.01
N THR A 144 -9.69 9.09 4.73
CA THR A 144 -10.68 10.06 4.21
C THR A 144 -11.61 9.38 3.22
N ALA A 145 -12.84 9.87 3.11
CA ALA A 145 -13.86 9.29 2.23
C ALA A 145 -13.48 9.42 0.74
N ASN A 146 -13.09 10.61 0.30
CA ASN A 146 -12.85 10.90 -1.12
C ASN A 146 -11.65 11.84 -1.33
N ALA A 147 -11.30 12.09 -2.59
CA ALA A 147 -10.16 12.92 -2.97
C ALA A 147 -10.21 14.35 -2.42
N LYS A 148 -11.41 14.95 -2.35
CA LYS A 148 -11.61 16.32 -1.86
C LYS A 148 -11.35 16.41 -0.36
N SER A 149 -11.87 15.45 0.42
CA SER A 149 -11.54 15.33 1.85
C SER A 149 -10.05 15.08 2.06
N PHE A 150 -9.42 14.24 1.23
CA PHE A 150 -7.98 13.99 1.29
C PHE A 150 -7.16 15.28 1.07
N LEU A 151 -7.50 16.07 0.05
CA LEU A 151 -6.86 17.36 -0.21
C LEU A 151 -7.00 18.33 0.97
N ALA A 152 -8.20 18.41 1.56
CA ALA A 152 -8.44 19.25 2.72
C ALA A 152 -7.56 18.83 3.92
N SER A 153 -7.47 17.52 4.20
CA SER A 153 -6.58 16.97 5.23
C SER A 153 -5.10 17.27 4.93
N LEU A 154 -4.67 17.12 3.68
CA LEU A 154 -3.28 17.40 3.28
C LEU A 154 -2.91 18.87 3.46
N LYS A 155 -3.79 19.80 3.04
CA LYS A 155 -3.58 21.25 3.25
C LYS A 155 -3.50 21.62 4.72
N LEU A 156 -4.33 21.01 5.57
CA LEU A 156 -4.30 21.21 7.02
C LEU A 156 -2.97 20.71 7.63
N LEU A 157 -2.51 19.52 7.23
CA LEU A 157 -1.24 18.95 7.67
C LEU A 157 -0.04 19.79 7.22
N ALA A 158 -0.05 20.30 5.98
CA ALA A 158 0.99 21.20 5.50
C ALA A 158 1.05 22.49 6.34
N SER A 159 -0.10 23.11 6.61
CA SER A 159 -0.19 24.35 7.41
C SER A 159 0.29 24.20 8.86
N THR A 160 0.25 22.98 9.41
CA THR A 160 0.73 22.67 10.76
C THR A 160 2.20 22.25 10.80
N THR A 161 2.73 21.79 9.66
CA THR A 161 4.11 21.30 9.48
C THR A 161 5.14 22.42 9.29
N ASP A 162 4.72 23.62 8.88
CA ASP A 162 5.57 24.82 8.78
C ASP A 162 6.12 25.34 10.13
N LYS A 163 5.92 24.60 11.22
CA LYS A 163 6.45 24.93 12.56
C LYS A 163 7.43 23.85 13.03
N ALA A 164 8.73 24.18 12.92
CA ALA A 164 9.92 23.60 13.55
C ALA A 164 9.99 22.05 13.77
N PRO A 165 11.02 21.34 13.27
CA PRO A 165 11.21 19.88 13.41
C PRO A 165 11.11 19.32 14.85
N GLY A 166 11.51 20.08 15.86
CA GLY A 166 11.39 19.67 17.28
C GLY A 166 9.94 19.52 17.76
N LEU A 167 8.99 20.20 17.12
CA LEU A 167 7.57 20.14 17.45
C LEU A 167 6.91 18.86 16.93
N LYS A 168 7.39 18.28 15.81
CA LYS A 168 6.87 17.03 15.23
C LYS A 168 7.06 15.81 16.15
N LYS A 169 8.25 15.66 16.77
CA LYS A 169 8.51 14.58 17.74
C LYS A 169 7.64 14.73 19.00
N MET A 170 7.49 15.96 19.50
CA MET A 170 6.66 16.25 20.68
C MET A 170 5.17 16.06 20.40
N PHE A 171 4.69 16.46 19.22
CA PHE A 171 3.30 16.27 18.80
C PHE A 171 2.97 14.79 18.59
N SER A 172 3.85 14.02 17.94
CA SER A 172 3.71 12.58 17.77
C SER A 172 3.64 11.85 19.12
N ALA A 173 4.46 12.25 20.11
CA ALA A 173 4.40 11.69 21.47
C ALA A 173 3.08 12.04 22.19
N MET A 174 2.59 13.27 22.05
CA MET A 174 1.28 13.68 22.60
C MET A 174 0.11 12.97 21.90
N ALA A 175 0.18 12.78 20.58
CA ALA A 175 -0.81 12.06 19.80
C ALA A 175 -0.90 10.58 20.22
N ARG A 176 0.24 9.91 20.45
CA ARG A 176 0.28 8.54 21.02
C ARG A 176 -0.36 8.47 22.41
N GLY A 177 -0.11 9.48 23.25
CA GLY A 177 -0.71 9.57 24.59
C GLY A 177 -2.23 9.73 24.54
N ALA A 178 -2.73 10.59 23.66
CA ALA A 178 -4.16 10.80 23.45
C ALA A 178 -4.84 9.57 22.85
N GLU A 179 -4.21 8.90 21.87
CA GLU A 179 -4.74 7.68 21.27
C GLU A 179 -4.88 6.54 22.29
N LYS A 180 -3.86 6.31 23.14
CA LYS A 180 -3.94 5.32 24.25
C LYS A 180 -5.08 5.60 25.23
N VAL A 181 -5.52 6.85 25.37
CA VAL A 181 -6.65 7.21 26.22
C VAL A 181 -7.97 6.93 25.49
N ILE A 182 -8.07 7.28 24.20
CA ILE A 182 -9.28 7.08 23.38
C ILE A 182 -9.53 5.58 23.11
N GLU A 183 -8.47 4.79 22.87
CA GLU A 183 -8.54 3.33 22.67
C GLU A 183 -9.10 2.62 23.93
N LYS A 184 -8.75 3.11 25.13
CA LYS A 184 -9.33 2.63 26.40
C LYS A 184 -10.82 2.93 26.56
N VAL A 185 -11.38 3.86 25.78
CA VAL A 185 -12.82 4.18 25.74
C VAL A 185 -13.50 3.62 24.49
N GLY A 186 -12.81 2.79 23.70
CA GLY A 186 -13.35 2.12 22.51
C GLY A 186 -13.39 2.96 21.23
N GLY A 187 -12.72 4.12 21.20
CA GLY A 187 -12.58 4.94 19.98
C GLY A 187 -11.19 4.82 19.37
N GLU A 188 -11.10 4.77 18.05
CA GLU A 188 -9.83 4.93 17.31
C GLU A 188 -9.86 6.23 16.51
N SER A 189 -8.80 7.05 16.56
CA SER A 189 -8.68 8.21 15.68
C SER A 189 -7.70 7.92 14.55
N THR A 190 -8.23 7.75 13.34
CA THR A 190 -7.44 7.57 12.10
C THR A 190 -6.50 8.75 11.85
N THR A 191 -6.91 9.97 12.22
CA THR A 191 -6.09 11.18 12.15
C THR A 191 -4.90 11.15 13.10
N LEU A 192 -5.06 10.68 14.35
CA LEU A 192 -3.92 10.57 15.29
C LEU A 192 -2.92 9.51 14.85
N LYS A 193 -3.41 8.32 14.43
CA LYS A 193 -2.56 7.25 13.87
C LYS A 193 -1.72 7.76 12.70
N SER A 194 -2.33 8.49 11.76
CA SER A 194 -1.62 9.05 10.60
C SER A 194 -0.62 10.17 10.92
N MET A 195 -0.77 10.86 12.07
CA MET A 195 0.13 11.93 12.53
C MET A 195 1.23 11.47 13.50
N GLY A 196 1.61 10.19 13.46
CA GLY A 196 2.66 9.65 14.32
C GLY A 196 2.17 8.99 15.62
N GLY A 197 0.87 8.67 15.69
CA GLY A 197 0.23 7.93 16.77
C GLY A 197 0.37 6.41 16.66
N HIS A 198 0.81 5.90 15.50
CA HIS A 198 0.84 4.47 15.23
C HIS A 198 1.64 3.70 16.29
N PRO A 199 1.13 2.58 16.82
CA PRO A 199 1.88 1.73 17.75
C PRO A 199 3.30 1.40 17.27
N GLU A 200 4.26 1.39 18.18
CA GLU A 200 5.64 1.00 17.91
C GLU A 200 5.72 -0.53 17.86
N THR A 201 5.18 -1.10 16.79
CA THR A 201 5.06 -2.55 16.55
C THR A 201 5.91 -3.02 15.38
N HIS A 202 6.23 -4.31 15.39
CA HIS A 202 7.00 -4.96 14.35
C HIS A 202 6.22 -5.02 13.01
N ILE A 203 6.79 -4.45 11.94
CA ILE A 203 6.12 -4.30 10.64
C ILE A 203 5.71 -5.64 9.99
N LEU A 204 6.47 -6.73 10.19
CA LEU A 204 6.10 -8.06 9.69
C LEU A 204 4.91 -8.70 10.41
N GLY A 205 4.47 -8.17 11.55
CA GLY A 205 3.24 -8.61 12.23
C GLY A 205 1.97 -7.95 11.67
N GLU A 206 2.11 -6.98 10.78
CA GLU A 206 1.01 -6.16 10.26
C GLU A 206 0.24 -6.88 9.13
N SER A 207 -1.06 -6.60 9.05
CA SER A 207 -1.91 -6.94 7.90
C SER A 207 -2.06 -5.70 7.01
N PHE A 208 -1.91 -5.86 5.70
CA PHE A 208 -1.94 -4.76 4.73
C PHE A 208 -3.16 -4.86 3.83
N TYR A 209 -3.74 -3.73 3.44
CA TYR A 209 -4.97 -3.68 2.65
C TYR A 209 -4.82 -2.67 1.51
N THR A 210 -5.51 -2.90 0.40
CA THR A 210 -5.61 -1.90 -0.67
C THR A 210 -6.36 -0.65 -0.22
N GLN A 211 -7.15 -0.75 0.86
CA GLN A 211 -8.06 0.25 1.46
C GLN A 211 -9.22 0.68 0.55
N VAL A 212 -8.93 0.83 -0.74
CA VAL A 212 -9.80 1.24 -1.82
C VAL A 212 -10.05 0.10 -2.80
N PRO A 213 -11.21 0.10 -3.48
CA PRO A 213 -11.59 -0.99 -4.36
C PRO A 213 -10.90 -0.95 -5.73
N LEU A 214 -10.87 -2.10 -6.37
CA LEU A 214 -10.43 -2.32 -7.75
C LEU A 214 -11.34 -3.35 -8.42
N LEU A 215 -11.33 -3.40 -9.75
CA LEU A 215 -11.99 -4.47 -10.48
C LEU A 215 -11.37 -5.83 -10.13
N HIS A 216 -12.19 -6.85 -10.07
CA HIS A 216 -11.75 -8.23 -9.95
C HIS A 216 -12.42 -9.02 -11.07
N GLY A 217 -11.88 -8.86 -12.28
CA GLY A 217 -12.58 -9.28 -13.50
C GLY A 217 -13.87 -8.47 -13.67
N PRO A 218 -15.06 -9.11 -13.72
CA PRO A 218 -16.33 -8.41 -13.82
C PRO A 218 -16.88 -7.91 -12.47
N TYR A 219 -16.19 -8.19 -11.36
CA TYR A 219 -16.63 -7.82 -10.00
C TYR A 219 -15.83 -6.64 -9.45
N MET A 220 -16.15 -6.20 -8.24
CA MET A 220 -15.38 -5.19 -7.49
C MET A 220 -14.87 -5.82 -6.20
N ALA A 221 -13.65 -5.48 -5.80
CA ALA A 221 -13.04 -6.07 -4.61
C ALA A 221 -12.08 -5.12 -3.88
N LYS A 222 -11.87 -5.40 -2.59
CA LYS A 222 -10.68 -4.97 -1.83
C LYS A 222 -9.76 -6.18 -1.61
N LEU A 223 -8.46 -5.94 -1.55
CA LEU A 223 -7.47 -6.99 -1.28
C LEU A 223 -6.79 -6.76 0.08
N SER A 224 -6.40 -7.85 0.72
CA SER A 224 -5.52 -7.83 1.90
C SER A 224 -4.36 -8.81 1.75
N VAL A 225 -3.26 -8.52 2.44
CA VAL A 225 -2.07 -9.34 2.53
C VAL A 225 -1.75 -9.51 4.00
N VAL A 226 -1.84 -10.74 4.49
CA VAL A 226 -1.83 -11.02 5.93
C VAL A 226 -0.81 -12.10 6.30
N PRO A 227 -0.05 -11.93 7.38
CA PRO A 227 0.97 -12.89 7.80
C PRO A 227 0.31 -14.19 8.27
N ILE A 228 0.87 -15.33 7.87
CA ILE A 228 0.39 -16.66 8.28
C ILE A 228 1.47 -17.59 8.85
N SER A 229 2.76 -17.30 8.60
CA SER A 229 3.82 -18.14 9.17
C SER A 229 3.91 -17.99 10.69
N PRO A 230 4.19 -19.06 11.46
CA PRO A 230 4.24 -19.00 12.92
C PRO A 230 5.15 -17.90 13.47
N GLY A 231 6.33 -17.71 12.87
CA GLY A 231 7.27 -16.67 13.28
C GLY A 231 6.70 -15.25 13.14
N MET A 232 5.92 -14.99 12.10
CA MET A 232 5.28 -13.69 11.91
C MET A 232 4.04 -13.49 12.77
N LEU A 233 3.29 -14.56 13.04
CA LEU A 233 2.13 -14.49 13.94
C LEU A 233 2.54 -14.07 15.35
N LEU A 234 3.73 -14.46 15.81
CA LEU A 234 4.32 -14.00 17.08
C LEU A 234 4.68 -12.50 17.07
N LEU A 235 4.87 -11.91 15.89
CA LEU A 235 5.21 -10.49 15.74
C LEU A 235 3.96 -9.60 15.73
N LYS A 236 2.75 -10.17 15.65
CA LYS A 236 1.50 -9.41 15.69
C LYS A 236 1.41 -8.64 17.00
N ASN A 237 1.31 -7.31 16.90
CA ASN A 237 1.33 -6.38 18.04
C ASN A 237 2.59 -6.48 18.93
N ALA A 238 3.65 -7.16 18.49
CA ALA A 238 4.89 -7.25 19.24
C ALA A 238 5.54 -5.87 19.29
N ALA A 239 5.77 -5.38 20.51
CA ALA A 239 6.41 -4.09 20.73
C ALA A 239 7.83 -4.09 20.17
N LEU A 240 8.21 -2.97 19.56
CA LEU A 240 9.54 -2.74 19.00
C LEU A 240 10.11 -1.47 19.62
N ASP A 241 11.28 -1.57 20.26
CA ASP A 241 11.95 -0.40 20.83
C ASP A 241 12.67 0.39 19.73
N LEU A 242 12.10 1.55 19.39
CA LEU A 242 12.58 2.47 18.35
C LEU A 242 13.39 3.66 18.92
N ARG A 243 13.60 3.72 20.24
CA ARG A 243 14.37 4.81 20.87
C ARG A 243 15.81 4.78 20.39
N ASP A 244 16.28 5.94 19.93
CA ASP A 244 17.63 6.15 19.40
C ASP A 244 18.01 5.20 18.25
N LYS A 245 17.01 4.61 17.58
CA LYS A 245 17.17 3.73 16.43
C LYS A 245 16.52 4.36 15.21
N PRO A 246 17.24 5.24 14.48
CA PRO A 246 16.67 5.94 13.35
C PRO A 246 16.13 4.99 12.28
N ASN A 247 16.64 3.76 12.16
CA ASN A 247 16.17 2.73 11.22
C ASN A 247 15.63 1.47 11.90
N GLY A 248 15.11 1.58 13.14
CA GLY A 248 14.73 0.41 13.94
C GLY A 248 13.70 -0.52 13.28
N LEU A 249 12.82 -0.01 12.40
CA LEU A 249 11.91 -0.86 11.62
C LEU A 249 12.67 -1.67 10.55
N ARG A 250 13.62 -1.04 9.86
CA ARG A 250 14.47 -1.70 8.87
C ARG A 250 15.35 -2.76 9.53
N ASP A 251 15.99 -2.41 10.64
CA ASP A 251 16.88 -3.32 11.36
C ASP A 251 16.12 -4.58 11.78
N ALA A 252 14.89 -4.42 12.31
CA ALA A 252 14.04 -5.54 12.68
C ALA A 252 13.66 -6.45 11.49
N VAL A 253 13.41 -5.87 10.32
CA VAL A 253 13.14 -6.64 9.08
C VAL A 253 14.38 -7.39 8.62
N VAL A 254 15.55 -6.74 8.63
CA VAL A 254 16.84 -7.34 8.26
C VAL A 254 17.19 -8.50 9.20
N ASP A 255 17.05 -8.30 10.50
CA ASP A 255 17.31 -9.32 11.53
C ASP A 255 16.41 -10.55 11.34
N PHE A 256 15.11 -10.35 11.05
CA PHE A 256 14.18 -11.45 10.81
C PHE A 256 14.60 -12.28 9.58
N PHE A 257 14.77 -11.63 8.42
CA PHE A 257 15.05 -12.32 7.17
C PHE A 257 16.49 -12.85 7.05
N GLY A 258 17.41 -12.44 7.91
CA GLY A 258 18.73 -13.04 7.99
C GLY A 258 18.71 -14.54 8.28
N SER A 259 17.62 -15.06 8.87
CA SER A 259 17.50 -16.49 9.21
C SER A 259 16.10 -17.10 9.08
N HIS A 260 15.06 -16.30 8.87
CA HIS A 260 13.67 -16.78 8.81
C HIS A 260 13.04 -16.59 7.44
N SER A 261 12.19 -17.54 7.06
CA SER A 261 11.23 -17.38 5.97
C SER A 261 9.95 -16.71 6.46
N ALA A 262 9.24 -16.06 5.54
CA ALA A 262 7.93 -15.47 5.78
C ALA A 262 6.89 -16.01 4.78
N GLU A 263 5.65 -16.17 5.26
CA GLU A 263 4.50 -16.48 4.42
C GLU A 263 3.35 -15.53 4.72
N TRP A 264 2.71 -15.03 3.66
CA TRP A 264 1.46 -14.27 3.71
C TRP A 264 0.40 -14.92 2.85
N GLU A 265 -0.87 -14.75 3.22
CA GLU A 265 -1.99 -14.94 2.31
C GLU A 265 -2.36 -13.64 1.64
N VAL A 266 -2.57 -13.68 0.32
CA VAL A 266 -3.29 -12.65 -0.43
C VAL A 266 -4.75 -13.05 -0.42
N ARG A 267 -5.61 -12.16 0.07
CA ARG A 267 -7.04 -12.39 0.20
C ARG A 267 -7.83 -11.33 -0.55
N VAL A 268 -9.02 -11.70 -1.01
CA VAL A 268 -9.96 -10.86 -1.76
C VAL A 268 -11.27 -10.79 -0.99
N GLN A 269 -11.79 -9.59 -0.78
CA GLN A 269 -13.14 -9.32 -0.30
C GLN A 269 -13.96 -8.80 -1.47
N LEU A 270 -14.93 -9.58 -1.94
CA LEU A 270 -15.79 -9.21 -3.07
C LEU A 270 -16.94 -8.30 -2.60
N CYS A 271 -17.29 -7.30 -3.39
CA CYS A 271 -18.46 -6.46 -3.11
C CYS A 271 -19.76 -7.27 -3.30
N THR A 272 -20.57 -7.37 -2.25
CA THR A 272 -21.88 -8.06 -2.26
C THR A 272 -23.08 -7.11 -2.18
N ASP A 273 -22.87 -5.86 -1.77
CA ASP A 273 -23.88 -4.80 -1.78
C ASP A 273 -23.21 -3.42 -1.89
N VAL A 274 -23.44 -2.74 -3.02
CA VAL A 274 -22.82 -1.44 -3.32
C VAL A 274 -23.23 -0.30 -2.38
N ASN A 275 -24.33 -0.44 -1.63
CA ASN A 275 -24.77 0.58 -0.69
C ASN A 275 -23.99 0.53 0.62
N THR A 276 -23.67 -0.68 1.09
CA THR A 276 -22.88 -0.90 2.31
C THR A 276 -21.39 -1.05 2.02
N MET A 277 -21.03 -1.35 0.77
CA MET A 277 -19.66 -1.48 0.28
C MET A 277 -19.39 -0.46 -0.84
N PRO A 278 -19.42 0.86 -0.54
CA PRO A 278 -19.34 1.91 -1.55
C PRO A 278 -17.97 1.96 -2.23
N LEU A 279 -17.96 2.38 -3.50
CA LEU A 279 -16.74 2.60 -4.28
C LEU A 279 -16.17 4.02 -4.11
N GLU A 280 -17.04 5.01 -3.93
CA GLU A 280 -16.66 6.43 -3.84
C GLU A 280 -16.40 6.92 -2.40
N ASP A 281 -16.68 6.08 -1.40
CA ASP A 281 -16.32 6.33 0.01
C ASP A 281 -15.28 5.31 0.48
N ALA A 282 -14.01 5.72 0.41
CA ALA A 282 -12.85 4.95 0.81
C ALA A 282 -12.71 4.80 2.34
N SER A 283 -13.44 5.58 3.14
CA SER A 283 -13.37 5.52 4.61
C SER A 283 -14.19 4.39 5.20
N VAL A 284 -15.14 3.85 4.43
CA VAL A 284 -15.99 2.73 4.84
C VAL A 284 -15.21 1.42 4.83
N VAL A 285 -15.16 0.77 6.00
CA VAL A 285 -14.75 -0.63 6.12
C VAL A 285 -15.92 -1.49 5.64
N TRP A 286 -15.66 -2.36 4.65
CA TRP A 286 -16.69 -3.26 4.13
C TRP A 286 -16.97 -4.37 5.15
N PRO A 287 -18.24 -4.63 5.51
CA PRO A 287 -18.57 -5.59 6.56
C PRO A 287 -18.15 -7.03 6.19
N GLU A 288 -17.30 -7.64 7.02
CA GLU A 288 -16.77 -9.01 6.78
C GLU A 288 -17.83 -10.11 6.98
N ASP A 289 -18.90 -9.83 7.71
CA ASP A 289 -20.07 -10.71 7.85
C ASP A 289 -20.92 -10.77 6.57
N LEU A 290 -20.91 -9.69 5.77
CA LEU A 290 -21.55 -9.66 4.44
C LEU A 290 -20.65 -10.21 3.33
N SER A 291 -19.34 -10.06 3.47
CA SER A 291 -18.34 -10.62 2.54
C SER A 291 -17.00 -10.74 3.25
N PRO A 292 -16.52 -11.96 3.57
CA PRO A 292 -15.23 -12.13 4.22
C PRO A 292 -14.07 -11.98 3.22
N TYR A 293 -12.87 -11.72 3.73
CA TYR A 293 -11.63 -11.85 2.95
C TYR A 293 -11.31 -13.33 2.70
N LEU A 294 -11.38 -13.78 1.44
CA LEU A 294 -11.11 -15.16 1.05
C LEU A 294 -9.73 -15.27 0.37
N PRO A 295 -8.91 -16.29 0.70
CA PRO A 295 -7.57 -16.43 0.16
C PRO A 295 -7.60 -16.78 -1.34
N VAL A 296 -6.72 -16.14 -2.11
CA VAL A 296 -6.57 -16.35 -3.56
C VAL A 296 -5.13 -16.68 -3.97
N ALA A 297 -4.14 -16.28 -3.18
CA ALA A 297 -2.75 -16.61 -3.41
C ALA A 297 -1.97 -16.69 -2.09
N ARG A 298 -0.81 -17.32 -2.14
CA ARG A 298 0.17 -17.34 -1.04
C ARG A 298 1.47 -16.70 -1.50
N ILE A 299 2.01 -15.81 -0.68
CA ILE A 299 3.34 -15.24 -0.86
C ILE A 299 4.31 -15.99 0.04
N THR A 300 5.45 -16.41 -0.50
CA THR A 300 6.56 -17.00 0.25
C THR A 300 7.83 -16.20 0.00
N VAL A 301 8.52 -15.82 1.08
CA VAL A 301 9.78 -15.09 1.04
C VAL A 301 10.81 -15.89 1.84
N PRO A 302 11.88 -16.40 1.21
CA PRO A 302 12.93 -17.15 1.92
C PRO A 302 13.86 -16.21 2.71
N PRO A 303 14.71 -16.75 3.61
CA PRO A 303 15.79 -15.99 4.22
C PRO A 303 16.67 -15.33 3.15
N GLN A 304 17.00 -14.06 3.36
CA GLN A 304 17.77 -13.23 2.43
C GLN A 304 18.25 -11.95 3.10
N ALA A 305 19.17 -11.23 2.45
CA ALA A 305 19.38 -9.82 2.72
C ALA A 305 18.09 -9.06 2.38
N ALA A 306 17.37 -8.58 3.38
CA ALA A 306 16.12 -7.84 3.18
C ALA A 306 16.34 -6.37 2.80
N TRP A 307 17.56 -5.87 2.90
CA TRP A 307 17.91 -4.51 2.50
C TRP A 307 19.42 -4.40 2.24
N SER A 308 19.80 -3.69 1.19
CA SER A 308 21.15 -3.23 0.93
C SER A 308 21.10 -1.87 0.26
N GLU A 309 22.18 -1.08 0.36
CA GLU A 309 22.26 0.22 -0.31
C GLU A 309 22.15 0.07 -1.83
N ALA A 310 22.78 -0.95 -2.41
CA ALA A 310 22.72 -1.22 -3.85
C ALA A 310 21.29 -1.56 -4.31
N ARG A 311 20.59 -2.43 -3.58
CA ARG A 311 19.21 -2.80 -3.89
C ARG A 311 18.27 -1.62 -3.71
N ALA A 312 18.42 -0.87 -2.62
CA ALA A 312 17.63 0.32 -2.34
C ALA A 312 17.84 1.39 -3.41
N GLU A 313 19.08 1.63 -3.84
CA GLU A 313 19.37 2.59 -4.89
C GLU A 313 18.66 2.22 -6.20
N VAL A 314 18.67 0.95 -6.61
CA VAL A 314 17.92 0.51 -7.79
C VAL A 314 16.42 0.70 -7.58
N VAL A 315 15.82 0.08 -6.56
CA VAL A 315 14.36 0.08 -6.38
C VAL A 315 13.81 1.48 -6.11
N ASP A 316 14.52 2.30 -5.33
CA ASP A 316 14.04 3.61 -4.91
C ASP A 316 14.24 4.68 -5.98
N SER A 317 15.17 4.49 -6.92
CA SER A 317 15.40 5.44 -8.01
C SER A 317 14.81 5.02 -9.36
N THR A 318 14.80 3.73 -9.71
CA THR A 318 14.39 3.28 -11.06
C THR A 318 13.04 2.61 -11.10
N TYR A 319 12.54 2.03 -10.00
CA TYR A 319 11.24 1.35 -10.02
C TYR A 319 10.11 2.28 -9.59
N SER A 320 8.94 2.04 -10.18
CA SER A 320 7.67 2.62 -9.77
C SER A 320 6.76 1.50 -9.21
N PHE A 321 5.96 1.82 -8.20
CA PHE A 321 4.89 0.95 -7.74
C PHE A 321 3.61 1.76 -7.85
N SER A 322 2.69 1.40 -8.74
CA SER A 322 1.47 2.19 -8.97
C SER A 322 0.24 1.29 -9.03
N PRO A 323 -0.88 1.62 -8.34
CA PRO A 323 -2.11 0.85 -8.47
C PRO A 323 -2.65 0.85 -9.92
N TRP A 324 -2.23 1.81 -10.76
CA TRP A 324 -2.59 1.88 -12.18
C TRP A 324 -1.64 1.11 -13.10
N HIS A 325 -0.68 0.36 -12.52
CA HIS A 325 0.24 -0.48 -13.26
C HIS A 325 -0.17 -1.95 -13.17
N GLY A 326 -0.82 -2.48 -14.20
CA GLY A 326 -1.32 -3.85 -14.16
C GLY A 326 -2.35 -4.19 -15.21
N LEU A 327 -3.05 -5.29 -14.97
CA LEU A 327 -4.13 -5.79 -15.81
C LEU A 327 -5.36 -4.87 -15.75
N ALA A 328 -6.03 -4.71 -16.89
CA ALA A 328 -7.33 -4.04 -16.98
C ALA A 328 -8.39 -4.72 -16.10
N ALA A 329 -8.27 -6.03 -15.88
CA ALA A 329 -9.10 -6.81 -14.95
C ALA A 329 -8.95 -6.39 -13.48
N HIS A 330 -7.92 -5.60 -13.15
CA HIS A 330 -7.65 -5.02 -11.84
C HIS A 330 -7.65 -3.50 -11.85
N ARG A 331 -8.41 -2.88 -12.76
CA ARG A 331 -8.54 -1.41 -12.84
C ARG A 331 -8.93 -0.83 -11.46
N PRO A 332 -8.18 0.14 -10.93
CA PRO A 332 -8.56 0.86 -9.72
C PRO A 332 -9.91 1.58 -9.83
N LEU A 333 -10.67 1.66 -8.74
CA LEU A 333 -12.02 2.23 -8.69
C LEU A 333 -12.15 3.35 -7.64
N GLY A 334 -13.04 4.32 -7.93
CA GLY A 334 -13.39 5.41 -7.01
C GLY A 334 -12.43 6.61 -7.05
N SER A 335 -12.90 7.75 -6.52
CA SER A 335 -12.21 9.05 -6.59
C SER A 335 -10.76 9.01 -6.09
N ILE A 336 -10.50 8.34 -4.96
CA ILE A 336 -9.14 8.19 -4.42
C ILE A 336 -8.22 7.47 -5.42
N MET A 337 -8.70 6.41 -6.08
CA MET A 337 -7.89 5.71 -7.06
C MET A 337 -7.65 6.57 -8.30
N ARG A 338 -8.66 7.30 -8.79
CA ARG A 338 -8.49 8.21 -9.95
C ARG A 338 -7.42 9.27 -9.69
N VAL A 339 -7.44 9.94 -8.53
CA VAL A 339 -6.40 10.93 -8.18
C VAL A 339 -5.03 10.30 -7.92
N ARG A 340 -4.99 9.05 -7.41
CA ARG A 340 -3.72 8.30 -7.26
C ARG A 340 -3.04 8.06 -8.61
N LYS A 341 -3.76 8.02 -9.74
CA LYS A 341 -3.11 7.91 -11.05
C LYS A 341 -2.14 9.08 -11.28
N ALA A 342 -2.67 10.30 -11.26
CA ALA A 342 -1.89 11.51 -11.50
C ALA A 342 -0.82 11.75 -10.42
N ALA A 343 -1.11 11.44 -9.16
CA ALA A 343 -0.15 11.57 -8.06
C ALA A 343 1.07 10.67 -8.22
N TYR A 344 0.87 9.40 -8.62
CA TYR A 344 1.96 8.44 -8.80
C TYR A 344 2.77 8.72 -10.07
N GLU A 345 2.10 9.14 -11.15
CA GLU A 345 2.74 9.62 -12.38
C GLU A 345 3.64 10.84 -12.07
N MET A 346 3.12 11.84 -11.37
CA MET A 346 3.90 13.01 -10.95
C MET A 346 5.11 12.61 -10.12
N SER A 347 4.93 11.82 -9.05
CA SER A 347 6.04 11.47 -8.17
C SER A 347 7.13 10.68 -8.91
N SER A 348 6.73 9.76 -9.79
CA SER A 348 7.69 8.97 -10.56
C SER A 348 8.45 9.84 -11.58
N GLN A 349 7.74 10.72 -12.29
CA GLN A 349 8.36 11.66 -13.24
C GLN A 349 9.30 12.64 -12.55
N PHE A 350 8.90 13.18 -11.39
CA PHE A 350 9.75 14.07 -10.59
C PHE A 350 11.07 13.39 -10.23
N ARG A 351 11.01 12.14 -9.75
CA ARG A 351 12.22 11.37 -9.43
C ARG A 351 13.09 11.12 -10.65
N ALA A 352 12.50 10.72 -11.78
CA ALA A 352 13.23 10.47 -13.01
C ALA A 352 13.96 11.73 -13.51
N GLN A 353 13.27 12.88 -13.51
CA GLN A 353 13.81 14.16 -13.96
C GLN A 353 14.99 14.64 -13.10
N HIS A 354 14.89 14.51 -11.78
CA HIS A 354 15.89 15.07 -10.85
C HIS A 354 17.03 14.09 -10.52
N SER A 355 16.82 12.78 -10.66
CA SER A 355 17.90 11.79 -10.48
C SER A 355 18.73 11.58 -11.75
N GLY A 356 18.25 12.03 -12.91
CA GLY A 356 18.84 11.70 -14.21
C GLY A 356 18.71 10.22 -14.59
N LYS A 357 17.95 9.43 -13.82
CA LYS A 357 17.73 8.00 -14.05
C LYS A 357 16.42 7.77 -14.79
N ARG A 358 16.43 6.75 -15.64
CA ARG A 358 15.23 6.28 -16.34
C ARG A 358 14.46 5.31 -15.44
N LEU A 359 13.14 5.52 -15.32
CA LEU A 359 12.25 4.52 -14.73
C LEU A 359 12.19 3.28 -15.62
N GLN A 360 12.25 2.10 -15.01
CA GLN A 360 12.23 0.84 -15.72
C GLN A 360 11.33 -0.14 -14.99
N GLU A 361 10.45 -0.79 -15.74
CA GLU A 361 9.67 -1.90 -15.25
C GLU A 361 10.46 -3.21 -15.47
N PRO A 362 10.64 -4.03 -14.42
CA PRO A 362 11.39 -5.27 -14.53
C PRO A 362 10.63 -6.32 -15.33
N ARG A 363 11.35 -7.02 -16.23
CA ARG A 363 10.87 -8.25 -16.89
C ARG A 363 11.31 -9.52 -16.16
N SER A 364 12.41 -9.44 -15.42
CA SER A 364 12.82 -10.43 -14.42
C SER A 364 13.37 -9.69 -13.21
N LEU A 365 13.59 -10.43 -12.12
CA LEU A 365 14.21 -9.89 -10.91
C LEU A 365 15.66 -10.33 -10.78
N ASP A 366 16.26 -10.94 -11.80
CA ASP A 366 17.60 -11.55 -11.70
C ASP A 366 18.72 -10.49 -11.53
N ASP A 367 18.55 -9.34 -12.18
CA ASP A 367 19.54 -8.24 -12.15
C ASP A 367 19.43 -7.35 -10.90
N LEU A 368 18.48 -7.61 -10.01
CA LEU A 368 18.34 -6.81 -8.79
C LEU A 368 19.53 -7.11 -7.85
N PRO A 369 20.22 -6.10 -7.29
CA PRO A 369 21.34 -6.36 -6.38
C PRO A 369 20.89 -7.07 -5.10
N ASP A 370 21.78 -7.89 -4.54
CA ASP A 370 21.55 -8.47 -3.21
C ASP A 370 21.65 -7.44 -2.08
#